data_AF-A0AB39U6B7-F1
#
_entry.id   AF-A0AB39U6B7-F1
#
_cell.length_a   1.000
_cell.length_b   1.000
_cell.length_c   1.000
_cell.angle_alpha   90.00
_cell.angle_beta   90.00
_cell.angle_gamma   90.00
#
_symmetry.space_group_name_H-M   'P 1'
#
loop_
_entity.id
_entity.type
_entity.pdbx_description
1 polymer ?
#
loop_
_entity_poly.entity_id
_entity_poly.type
_entity_poly.pdbx_seq_one_letter_code
_entity_poly.pdbx_strand_id
1 'polypeptide(L)'
;MPKLRFANVLLETNPRSLQYPSLYCLSDRPFIQIENSDEWDLRGPGTFDFTTYFNSLSVKKLLQYTIGTTFSLHLEIRGAACTLTQTMGDAFSSTSQAVSDRSRSIDASDEWQSIDLDLRLDPSWVIVGFSIQAQGEISIRNGYYAVGYSGELRPVELVLATTTFKKESYVEGNIALVRKNILESGEPEFAEHFNMLVIDNGRTLDAEKLSGNHVSVIPNNNVGGAGGFTRGMIMAMDQHPKATNVLLMDDDVAVSPESIKRTYRLLQLLKDEYKDAFISGAMLNYEIGDEQWEDLGYMTPEGTFCPVKPPLRLTKFEDLIFNELFKPMKFMKKQMYAAWWYCCIPVSMIERNGLPLPVFVRCDDAEFGVRCQPKFITMNSLCIWHMSFHLRYNPAVERYQTVRNTMIAQSTTGFALHSDFMYQLHNNIRLELKKFGYENAELCLDAFEDYMKGPKFIGQPVAERCFMDANKKKERLVPLDELSRQAKELGLADFDVKLLDRQLLDGNKERSRVQRLVDYITDNGQRLVTGSGKGYAVIPVVGWAYPAGVIRGKHTLVVIDWYNRVGAIRTKDVDRYQEIMKRYHRDLSHYKSRKKELQQQYSQARAHLTSESFWRDYLQMDAVAKD
;
A
#
# COMPACT_ATOMS: atom_id res chain seq x y z
N MET A 1 29.40 -17.07 18.54
CA MET A 1 27.95 -17.14 18.27
C MET A 1 27.76 -17.25 16.77
N PRO A 2 26.78 -18.03 16.28
CA PRO A 2 26.47 -18.05 14.86
C PRO A 2 26.02 -16.64 14.40
N LYS A 3 26.34 -16.28 13.15
CA LYS A 3 25.95 -15.02 12.51
C LYS A 3 25.10 -15.33 11.27
N LEU A 4 24.07 -14.53 11.04
CA LEU A 4 23.24 -14.56 9.83
C LEU A 4 23.45 -13.26 9.05
N ARG A 5 23.75 -13.33 7.75
CA ARG A 5 23.70 -12.16 6.87
C ARG A 5 22.25 -11.67 6.81
N PHE A 6 22.03 -10.43 7.22
CA PHE A 6 20.68 -9.90 7.44
C PHE A 6 20.26 -8.87 6.39
N ALA A 7 21.14 -7.93 6.07
CA ALA A 7 20.84 -6.81 5.18
C ALA A 7 22.06 -6.45 4.34
N ASN A 8 21.89 -6.34 3.03
CA ASN A 8 22.92 -5.87 2.10
C ASN A 8 23.00 -4.34 2.14
N VAL A 9 24.22 -3.81 1.97
CA VAL A 9 24.45 -2.41 1.67
C VAL A 9 24.12 -2.19 0.20
N LEU A 10 23.13 -1.35 -0.07
CA LEU A 10 22.58 -1.09 -1.39
C LEU A 10 23.13 0.20 -1.99
N LEU A 11 23.51 0.14 -3.25
CA LEU A 11 23.62 1.26 -4.17
C LEU A 11 22.98 0.79 -5.48
N GLU A 12 22.20 1.66 -6.14
CA GLU A 12 21.41 1.27 -7.31
C GLU A 12 21.48 2.33 -8.41
N THR A 13 21.32 1.90 -9.67
CA THR A 13 21.38 2.76 -10.88
C THR A 13 20.03 2.91 -11.59
N ASN A 14 18.93 2.45 -11.00
CA ASN A 14 17.61 2.64 -11.61
C ASN A 14 17.16 4.12 -11.55
N PRO A 15 16.19 4.54 -12.38
CA PRO A 15 15.78 5.94 -12.44
C PRO A 15 15.38 6.56 -11.09
N ARG A 16 14.78 5.77 -10.18
CA ARG A 16 14.36 6.26 -8.86
C ARG A 16 15.56 6.46 -7.94
N SER A 17 16.52 5.54 -7.93
CA SER A 17 17.73 5.70 -7.11
C SER A 17 18.60 6.85 -7.60
N LEU A 18 18.63 7.12 -8.91
CA LEU A 18 19.32 8.29 -9.47
C LEU A 18 18.63 9.61 -9.13
N GLN A 19 17.30 9.62 -8.98
CA GLN A 19 16.54 10.80 -8.57
C GLN A 19 16.66 11.05 -7.04
N TYR A 20 16.81 9.98 -6.25
CA TYR A 20 16.92 10.04 -4.79
C TYR A 20 18.12 9.23 -4.26
N PRO A 21 19.36 9.61 -4.62
CA PRO A 21 20.56 8.90 -4.18
C PRO A 21 20.71 8.88 -2.65
N SER A 22 20.17 9.89 -1.97
CA SER A 22 20.16 10.03 -0.51
C SER A 22 19.32 8.98 0.23
N LEU A 23 18.49 8.19 -0.46
CA LEU A 23 17.87 7.00 0.14
C LEU A 23 18.89 5.90 0.42
N TYR A 24 20.05 5.95 -0.25
CA TYR A 24 21.12 4.95 -0.21
C TYR A 24 22.39 5.52 0.43
N CYS A 25 22.88 6.68 -0.02
CA CYS A 25 24.08 7.32 0.51
C CYS A 25 23.93 8.84 0.51
N LEU A 26 24.16 9.47 1.66
CA LEU A 26 24.34 10.91 1.79
C LEU A 26 25.82 11.22 1.56
N SER A 27 26.13 12.03 0.54
CA SER A 27 27.51 12.28 0.15
C SER A 27 27.72 13.70 -0.35
N ASP A 28 28.90 14.26 -0.07
CA ASP A 28 29.39 15.50 -0.68
C ASP A 28 30.15 15.27 -2.01
N ARG A 29 30.22 14.00 -2.43
CA ARG A 29 30.88 13.53 -3.65
C ARG A 29 30.05 12.55 -4.46
N PRO A 30 30.29 12.43 -5.79
CA PRO A 30 29.66 11.41 -6.60
C PRO A 30 30.05 9.99 -6.19
N PHE A 31 29.11 9.06 -6.33
CA PHE A 31 29.38 7.63 -6.32
C PHE A 31 28.78 7.01 -7.58
N ILE A 32 29.51 6.12 -8.24
CA ILE A 32 29.10 5.54 -9.52
C ILE A 32 29.36 4.04 -9.56
N GLN A 33 28.48 3.29 -10.23
CA GLN A 33 28.69 1.88 -10.47
C GLN A 33 29.74 1.71 -11.57
N ILE A 34 30.70 0.80 -11.37
CA ILE A 34 31.61 0.39 -12.44
C ILE A 34 30.83 -0.41 -13.47
N GLU A 35 30.96 -0.08 -14.76
CA GLU A 35 30.21 -0.74 -15.83
C GLU A 35 30.40 -2.26 -15.80
N ASN A 36 29.28 -2.98 -15.87
CA ASN A 36 29.21 -4.45 -15.85
C ASN A 36 29.86 -5.09 -14.60
N SER A 37 29.84 -4.39 -13.47
CA SER A 37 30.38 -4.85 -12.19
C SER A 37 29.43 -4.57 -11.02
N ASP A 38 29.58 -5.33 -9.94
CA ASP A 38 28.91 -5.07 -8.64
C ASP A 38 29.70 -4.07 -7.77
N GLU A 39 30.78 -3.51 -8.33
CA GLU A 39 31.67 -2.56 -7.67
C GLU A 39 31.18 -1.12 -7.84
N TRP A 40 31.37 -0.31 -6.80
CA TRP A 40 31.00 1.10 -6.77
C TRP A 40 32.19 1.97 -6.41
N ASP A 41 32.47 2.97 -7.24
CA ASP A 41 33.49 3.97 -6.99
C ASP A 41 32.90 5.15 -6.21
N LEU A 42 33.50 5.46 -5.07
CA LEU A 42 33.25 6.66 -4.28
C LEU A 42 34.33 7.68 -4.66
N ARG A 43 33.94 8.73 -5.41
CA ARG A 43 34.89 9.57 -6.15
C ARG A 43 35.47 10.71 -5.29
N GLY A 44 36.80 10.76 -5.23
CA GLY A 44 37.56 11.86 -4.63
C GLY A 44 37.51 11.92 -3.10
N PRO A 45 38.26 12.85 -2.48
CA PRO A 45 38.23 13.04 -1.03
C PRO A 45 36.88 13.60 -0.59
N GLY A 46 36.21 12.91 0.33
CA GLY A 46 34.86 13.26 0.76
C GLY A 46 34.28 12.31 1.81
N THR A 47 33.03 12.56 2.16
CA THR A 47 32.27 11.79 3.14
C THR A 47 31.13 11.07 2.46
N PHE A 48 31.02 9.76 2.69
CA PHE A 48 29.95 8.91 2.20
C PHE A 48 29.24 8.27 3.39
N ASP A 49 28.06 8.77 3.74
CA ASP A 49 27.27 8.31 4.87
C ASP A 49 26.12 7.40 4.42
N PHE A 50 26.17 6.16 4.89
CA PHE A 50 25.22 5.09 4.59
C PHE A 50 24.15 4.95 5.68
N THR A 51 24.02 5.91 6.61
CA THR A 51 22.96 5.95 7.62
C THR A 51 21.64 6.47 7.04
N THR A 52 21.15 5.77 6.02
CA THR A 52 20.03 6.17 5.17
C THR A 52 18.87 5.18 5.28
N TYR A 53 17.76 5.44 4.57
CA TYR A 53 16.58 4.58 4.63
C TYR A 53 16.89 3.11 4.28
N PHE A 54 17.71 2.85 3.26
CA PHE A 54 18.05 1.48 2.85
C PHE A 54 19.26 0.91 3.59
N ASN A 55 20.23 1.74 3.98
CA ASN A 55 21.53 1.24 4.47
C ASN A 55 21.76 1.37 5.98
N SER A 56 20.80 1.91 6.72
CA SER A 56 20.80 1.81 8.19
C SER A 56 20.08 0.55 8.67
N LEU A 57 20.50 0.04 9.83
CA LEU A 57 19.80 -1.00 10.56
C LEU A 57 18.87 -0.39 11.63
N SER A 58 17.60 -0.77 11.60
CA SER A 58 16.62 -0.49 12.65
C SER A 58 16.88 -1.31 13.94
N VAL A 59 18.03 -1.10 14.59
CA VAL A 59 18.51 -1.93 15.72
C VAL A 59 17.53 -2.00 16.88
N LYS A 60 16.80 -0.93 17.17
CA LYS A 60 15.80 -0.93 18.25
C LYS A 60 14.70 -1.94 18.00
N LYS A 61 14.20 -2.00 16.77
CA LYS A 61 13.18 -2.96 16.35
C LYS A 61 13.76 -4.36 16.18
N LEU A 62 14.99 -4.51 15.69
CA LEU A 62 15.65 -5.82 15.64
C LEU A 62 15.78 -6.42 17.04
N LEU A 63 16.33 -5.67 18.00
CA LEU A 63 16.43 -6.11 19.41
C LEU A 63 15.06 -6.40 20.03
N GLN A 64 14.02 -5.68 19.63
CA GLN A 64 12.65 -5.93 20.08
C GLN A 64 12.09 -7.25 19.51
N TYR A 65 12.10 -7.41 18.19
CA TYR A 65 11.39 -8.48 17.50
C TYR A 65 12.15 -9.80 17.39
N THR A 66 13.48 -9.76 17.44
CA THR A 66 14.32 -10.89 17.05
C THR A 66 15.18 -11.43 18.19
N ILE A 67 15.69 -12.65 18.02
CA ILE A 67 16.69 -13.29 18.89
C ILE A 67 18.13 -12.80 18.63
N GLY A 68 18.29 -11.72 17.84
CA GLY A 68 19.58 -11.10 17.57
C GLY A 68 20.19 -10.44 18.83
N THR A 69 21.48 -10.65 19.03
CA THR A 69 22.22 -10.19 20.21
C THR A 69 23.40 -9.30 19.85
N THR A 70 24.04 -9.50 18.70
CA THR A 70 25.17 -8.69 18.22
C THR A 70 25.00 -8.34 16.76
N PHE A 71 25.63 -7.25 16.32
CA PHE A 71 25.54 -6.77 14.94
C PHE A 71 26.93 -6.41 14.46
N SER A 72 27.24 -6.74 13.21
CA SER A 72 28.52 -6.38 12.59
C SER A 72 28.30 -5.95 11.15
N LEU A 73 29.10 -4.99 10.70
CA LEU A 73 29.22 -4.60 9.30
C LEU A 73 30.40 -5.34 8.67
N HIS A 74 30.20 -5.85 7.46
CA HIS A 74 31.23 -6.33 6.57
C HIS A 74 31.27 -5.43 5.33
N LEU A 75 32.46 -5.11 4.84
CA LEU A 75 32.69 -4.35 3.63
C LEU A 75 34.01 -4.76 2.96
N GLU A 76 34.01 -4.92 1.64
CA GLU A 76 35.24 -5.00 0.86
C GLU A 76 35.55 -3.63 0.26
N ILE A 77 36.78 -3.17 0.44
CA ILE A 77 37.23 -1.85 0.00
C ILE A 77 38.63 -1.91 -0.63
N ARG A 78 38.89 -1.07 -1.62
CA ARG A 78 40.22 -0.79 -2.17
C ARG A 78 40.33 0.68 -2.59
N GLY A 79 41.53 1.14 -2.89
CA GLY A 79 41.85 2.48 -3.38
C GLY A 79 42.59 3.32 -2.34
N ALA A 80 42.24 4.61 -2.27
CA ALA A 80 42.86 5.56 -1.34
C ALA A 80 42.62 5.20 0.13
N ALA A 81 43.47 5.74 1.01
CA ALA A 81 43.29 5.63 2.45
C ALA A 81 41.96 6.26 2.88
N CYS A 82 41.29 5.65 3.86
CA CYS A 82 40.02 6.15 4.36
C CYS A 82 39.82 5.80 5.85
N THR A 83 38.78 6.37 6.45
CA THR A 83 38.33 6.00 7.80
C THR A 83 36.87 5.55 7.73
N LEU A 84 36.63 4.29 8.07
CA LEU A 84 35.31 3.73 8.26
C LEU A 84 34.86 3.98 9.70
N THR A 85 33.69 4.58 9.90
CA THR A 85 33.15 4.91 11.22
C THR A 85 31.73 4.42 11.36
N GLN A 86 31.42 3.70 12.44
CA GLN A 86 30.03 3.43 12.79
C GLN A 86 29.29 4.75 13.08
N THR A 87 28.05 4.82 12.66
CA THR A 87 27.14 5.93 12.96
C THR A 87 25.88 5.43 13.67
N MET A 88 25.16 6.35 14.32
CA MET A 88 23.91 6.05 15.00
C MET A 88 22.91 7.20 14.87
N GLY A 89 21.66 6.91 15.24
CA GLY A 89 20.64 7.91 15.54
C GLY A 89 19.81 7.48 16.75
N ASP A 90 19.55 8.38 17.68
CA ASP A 90 18.65 8.21 18.82
C ASP A 90 17.33 8.96 18.59
N ALA A 91 16.49 9.05 19.63
CA ALA A 91 15.17 9.69 19.56
C ALA A 91 15.20 11.20 19.27
N PHE A 92 16.34 11.87 19.42
CA PHE A 92 16.51 13.32 19.23
C PHE A 92 17.39 13.66 18.03
N SER A 93 17.97 12.66 17.36
CA SER A 93 18.84 12.87 16.21
C SER A 93 18.07 13.41 15.00
N SER A 94 18.49 14.57 14.51
CA SER A 94 18.07 15.14 13.22
C SER A 94 19.05 14.85 12.08
N THR A 95 20.23 14.31 12.41
CA THR A 95 21.27 13.83 11.50
C THR A 95 21.93 12.58 12.08
N SER A 96 22.65 11.82 11.26
CA SER A 96 23.53 10.76 11.73
C SER A 96 24.60 11.33 12.66
N GLN A 97 25.03 10.53 13.63
CA GLN A 97 26.08 10.89 14.58
C GLN A 97 27.15 9.81 14.59
N ALA A 98 28.42 10.22 14.53
CA ALA A 98 29.56 9.30 14.55
C ALA A 98 29.75 8.68 15.94
N VAL A 99 30.00 7.37 15.96
CA VAL A 99 30.40 6.62 17.16
C VAL A 99 31.93 6.56 17.16
N SER A 100 32.57 7.57 17.76
CA SER A 100 34.01 7.82 17.63
C SER A 100 34.92 6.70 18.16
N ASP A 101 34.45 5.90 19.11
CA ASP A 101 35.17 4.71 19.62
C ASP A 101 34.98 3.46 18.75
N ARG A 102 34.28 3.60 17.61
CA ARG A 102 34.05 2.57 16.59
C ARG A 102 34.40 3.09 15.20
N SER A 103 35.63 3.55 15.08
CA SER A 103 36.27 3.92 13.82
C SER A 103 37.47 3.02 13.51
N ARG A 104 37.72 2.78 12.22
CA ARG A 104 38.86 2.02 11.72
C ARG A 104 39.51 2.78 10.57
N SER A 105 40.79 3.09 10.73
CA SER A 105 41.62 3.59 9.62
C SER A 105 42.01 2.44 8.70
N ILE A 106 41.93 2.69 7.40
CA ILE A 106 42.17 1.73 6.34
C ILE A 106 43.24 2.36 5.44
N ASP A 107 44.38 1.70 5.33
CA ASP A 107 45.50 2.16 4.51
C ASP A 107 45.17 2.03 3.03
N ALA A 108 45.78 2.89 2.21
CA ALA A 108 45.61 2.82 0.76
C ALA A 108 46.12 1.48 0.22
N SER A 109 45.36 0.85 -0.68
CA SER A 109 45.73 -0.42 -1.31
C SER A 109 45.01 -0.59 -2.63
N ASP A 110 45.72 -1.06 -3.66
CA ASP A 110 45.10 -1.46 -4.93
C ASP A 110 44.39 -2.83 -4.83
N GLU A 111 44.70 -3.60 -3.78
CA GLU A 111 44.10 -4.90 -3.48
C GLU A 111 42.84 -4.76 -2.61
N TRP A 112 41.91 -5.70 -2.74
CA TRP A 112 40.70 -5.73 -1.93
C TRP A 112 41.01 -6.08 -0.48
N GLN A 113 40.59 -5.20 0.43
CA GLN A 113 40.68 -5.37 1.87
C GLN A 113 39.30 -5.71 2.43
N SER A 114 39.20 -6.85 3.11
CA SER A 114 37.99 -7.28 3.81
C SER A 114 37.95 -6.66 5.21
N ILE A 115 36.94 -5.84 5.47
CA ILE A 115 36.79 -5.09 6.71
C ILE A 115 35.53 -5.54 7.44
N ASP A 116 35.74 -6.18 8.59
CA ASP A 116 34.68 -6.43 9.56
C ASP A 116 34.77 -5.40 10.70
N LEU A 117 33.62 -4.82 11.04
CA LEU A 117 33.44 -3.88 12.14
C LEU A 117 32.29 -4.37 13.03
N ASP A 118 32.62 -4.79 14.25
CA ASP A 118 31.59 -5.07 15.26
C ASP A 118 30.93 -3.77 15.71
N LEU A 119 29.61 -3.71 15.61
CA LEU A 119 28.84 -2.52 15.92
C LEU A 119 28.58 -2.45 17.41
N ARG A 120 28.91 -1.31 18.01
CA ARG A 120 28.44 -0.97 19.35
C ARG A 120 26.93 -0.79 19.31
N LEU A 121 26.26 -1.10 20.42
CA LEU A 121 24.84 -0.82 20.61
C LEU A 121 24.66 -0.06 21.91
N ASP A 122 23.62 0.76 21.96
CA ASP A 122 23.09 1.35 23.18
C ASP A 122 21.56 1.23 23.14
N PRO A 123 20.88 0.94 24.27
CA PRO A 123 19.42 0.81 24.31
C PRO A 123 18.64 2.06 23.86
N SER A 124 19.26 3.23 23.90
CA SER A 124 18.67 4.49 23.43
C SER A 124 18.66 4.62 21.90
N TRP A 125 19.57 3.93 21.21
CA TRP A 125 19.74 4.05 19.76
C TRP A 125 18.56 3.43 19.02
N VAL A 126 18.15 4.08 17.95
CA VAL A 126 17.02 3.71 17.11
C VAL A 126 17.52 2.98 15.87
N ILE A 127 18.44 3.63 15.15
CA ILE A 127 19.11 3.10 13.98
C ILE A 127 20.64 3.18 14.14
N VAL A 128 21.37 2.31 13.45
CA VAL A 128 22.82 2.40 13.27
C VAL A 128 23.18 2.26 11.81
N GLY A 129 24.31 2.84 11.42
CA GLY A 129 24.85 2.72 10.07
C GLY A 129 26.37 2.83 10.09
N PHE A 130 26.92 3.31 9.00
CA PHE A 130 28.32 3.69 8.93
C PHE A 130 28.53 4.86 7.96
N SER A 131 29.65 5.53 8.09
CA SER A 131 30.17 6.48 7.13
C SER A 131 31.62 6.19 6.78
N ILE A 132 32.02 6.59 5.57
CA ILE A 132 33.40 6.49 5.09
C ILE A 132 33.91 7.90 4.81
N GLN A 133 34.98 8.30 5.50
CA GLN A 133 35.74 9.49 5.18
C GLN A 133 36.93 9.09 4.29
N ALA A 134 36.83 9.34 3.00
CA ALA A 134 37.87 8.98 2.02
C ALA A 134 38.87 10.13 1.80
N GLN A 135 40.15 9.80 1.65
CA GLN A 135 41.21 10.77 1.28
C GLN A 135 41.40 10.89 -0.24
N GLY A 136 40.74 10.04 -1.01
CA GLY A 136 40.79 9.97 -2.46
C GLY A 136 39.74 8.99 -2.96
N GLU A 137 39.86 8.55 -4.20
CA GLU A 137 38.94 7.57 -4.78
C GLU A 137 39.10 6.19 -4.14
N ILE A 138 37.97 5.57 -3.78
CA ILE A 138 37.90 4.20 -3.28
C ILE A 138 36.82 3.44 -4.05
N SER A 139 36.99 2.13 -4.20
CA SER A 139 35.94 1.24 -4.67
C SER A 139 35.42 0.39 -3.50
N ILE A 140 34.11 0.17 -3.44
CA ILE A 140 33.48 -0.72 -2.47
C ILE A 140 32.68 -1.83 -3.16
N ARG A 141 32.58 -2.99 -2.52
CA ARG A 141 31.69 -4.09 -2.91
C ARG A 141 31.35 -4.98 -1.72
N ASN A 142 30.44 -5.93 -1.95
CA ASN A 142 30.07 -6.99 -1.01
C ASN A 142 29.74 -6.49 0.42
N GLY A 143 29.15 -5.29 0.53
CA GLY A 143 28.80 -4.72 1.83
C GLY A 143 27.54 -5.37 2.41
N TYR A 144 27.58 -5.79 3.68
CA TYR A 144 26.39 -6.30 4.37
C TYR A 144 26.50 -6.19 5.89
N TYR A 145 25.35 -6.19 6.54
CA TYR A 145 25.22 -6.40 7.98
C TYR A 145 24.93 -7.86 8.30
N ALA A 146 25.60 -8.35 9.34
CA ALA A 146 25.33 -9.65 9.94
C ALA A 146 24.78 -9.49 11.36
N VAL A 147 23.85 -10.36 11.73
CA VAL A 147 23.25 -10.44 13.07
C VAL A 147 23.74 -11.71 13.73
N GLY A 148 24.47 -11.56 14.84
CA GLY A 148 24.74 -12.66 15.76
C GLY A 148 23.50 -12.93 16.61
N TYR A 149 23.19 -14.20 16.85
CA TYR A 149 21.97 -14.60 17.56
C TYR A 149 22.24 -15.70 18.60
N SER A 150 21.29 -15.86 19.52
CA SER A 150 21.26 -16.95 20.50
C SER A 150 20.01 -17.80 20.33
N GLY A 151 20.18 -19.12 20.35
CA GLY A 151 19.11 -20.08 20.04
C GLY A 151 19.15 -20.55 18.59
N GLU A 152 18.03 -21.05 18.10
CA GLU A 152 17.89 -21.62 16.75
C GLU A 152 17.12 -20.68 15.84
N LEU A 153 17.49 -20.69 14.56
CA LEU A 153 16.72 -20.00 13.51
C LEU A 153 15.42 -20.76 13.26
N ARG A 154 14.35 -20.00 12.98
CA ARG A 154 13.09 -20.60 12.56
C ARG A 154 13.24 -21.13 11.12
N PRO A 155 12.73 -22.34 10.82
CA PRO A 155 12.55 -22.74 9.44
C PRO A 155 11.51 -21.82 8.79
N VAL A 156 11.77 -21.38 7.57
CA VAL A 156 10.91 -20.47 6.81
C VAL A 156 10.76 -21.03 5.40
N GLU A 157 9.52 -21.14 4.94
CA GLU A 157 9.15 -21.40 3.56
C GLU A 157 8.27 -20.23 3.12
N LEU A 158 8.83 -19.34 2.29
CA LEU A 158 8.19 -18.08 1.92
C LEU A 158 7.59 -18.16 0.52
N VAL A 159 6.28 -17.90 0.43
CA VAL A 159 5.58 -17.80 -0.86
C VAL A 159 5.21 -16.35 -1.12
N LEU A 160 5.75 -15.74 -2.17
CA LEU A 160 5.23 -14.48 -2.69
C LEU A 160 4.02 -14.77 -3.59
N ALA A 161 2.87 -14.19 -3.28
CA ALA A 161 1.66 -14.31 -4.10
C ALA A 161 1.23 -12.94 -4.62
N THR A 162 1.19 -12.80 -5.94
CA THR A 162 0.72 -11.60 -6.63
C THR A 162 -0.48 -11.91 -7.51
N THR A 163 -1.43 -10.99 -7.60
CA THR A 163 -2.63 -11.10 -8.44
C THR A 163 -2.54 -10.07 -9.55
N THR A 164 -2.82 -10.47 -10.78
CA THR A 164 -2.75 -9.55 -11.93
C THR A 164 -3.98 -9.57 -12.82
N PHE A 165 -4.29 -8.43 -13.43
CA PHE A 165 -5.28 -8.30 -14.50
C PHE A 165 -4.76 -7.31 -15.56
N LYS A 166 -4.20 -7.84 -16.66
CA LYS A 166 -3.73 -7.07 -17.82
C LYS A 166 -2.64 -6.04 -17.47
N LYS A 167 -1.62 -6.47 -16.73
CA LYS A 167 -0.43 -5.70 -16.32
C LYS A 167 0.86 -6.42 -16.70
N GLU A 168 0.90 -6.96 -17.91
CA GLU A 168 1.92 -7.89 -18.39
C GLU A 168 3.34 -7.32 -18.22
N SER A 169 3.56 -6.05 -18.59
CA SER A 169 4.88 -5.42 -18.48
C SER A 169 5.41 -5.33 -17.05
N TYR A 170 4.55 -5.06 -16.07
CA TYR A 170 4.95 -5.03 -14.66
C TYR A 170 5.24 -6.43 -14.14
N VAL A 171 4.37 -7.40 -14.45
CA VAL A 171 4.50 -8.77 -13.95
C VAL A 171 5.72 -9.46 -14.53
N GLU A 172 5.94 -9.36 -15.85
CA GLU A 172 7.14 -9.90 -16.50
C GLU A 172 8.41 -9.27 -15.93
N GLY A 173 8.41 -7.94 -15.70
CA GLY A 173 9.50 -7.23 -15.04
C GLY A 173 9.76 -7.70 -13.61
N ASN A 174 8.71 -7.92 -12.83
CA ASN A 174 8.80 -8.40 -11.46
C ASN A 174 9.30 -9.85 -11.40
N ILE A 175 8.83 -10.74 -12.28
CA ILE A 175 9.36 -12.12 -12.41
C ILE A 175 10.84 -12.09 -12.75
N ALA A 176 11.26 -11.27 -13.72
CA ALA A 176 12.67 -11.15 -14.11
C ALA A 176 13.54 -10.63 -12.95
N LEU A 177 13.04 -9.65 -12.19
CA LEU A 177 13.72 -9.10 -11.02
C LEU A 177 13.87 -10.13 -9.91
N VAL A 178 12.83 -10.93 -9.63
CA VAL A 178 12.87 -12.04 -8.66
C VAL A 178 13.84 -13.13 -9.10
N ARG A 179 13.81 -13.55 -10.37
CA ARG A 179 14.77 -14.53 -10.91
C ARG A 179 16.20 -14.09 -10.70
N LYS A 180 16.55 -12.90 -11.21
CA LYS A 180 17.90 -12.36 -11.13
C LYS A 180 18.38 -12.14 -9.71
N ASN A 181 17.56 -11.50 -8.87
CA ASN A 181 18.04 -10.97 -7.58
C ASN A 181 17.72 -11.85 -6.38
N ILE A 182 16.93 -12.92 -6.55
CA ILE A 182 16.61 -13.87 -5.47
C ILE A 182 17.02 -15.28 -5.88
N LEU A 183 16.46 -15.81 -6.97
CA LEU A 183 16.67 -17.21 -7.36
C LEU A 183 18.09 -17.47 -7.88
N GLU A 184 18.70 -16.47 -8.54
CA GLU A 184 20.04 -16.54 -9.13
C GLU A 184 21.09 -15.79 -8.31
N SER A 185 20.75 -15.28 -7.10
CA SER A 185 21.61 -14.35 -6.37
C SER A 185 22.78 -14.95 -5.60
N GLY A 186 23.08 -16.24 -5.82
CA GLY A 186 24.12 -16.97 -5.09
C GLY A 186 23.82 -17.17 -3.58
N GLU A 187 22.57 -16.98 -3.15
CA GLU A 187 22.08 -17.23 -1.78
C GLU A 187 21.12 -18.43 -1.77
N PRO A 188 21.61 -19.67 -1.98
CA PRO A 188 20.76 -20.87 -2.07
C PRO A 188 19.90 -21.08 -0.81
N GLU A 189 20.40 -20.67 0.35
CA GLU A 189 19.69 -20.77 1.64
C GLU A 189 18.45 -19.86 1.75
N PHE A 190 18.24 -18.96 0.79
CA PHE A 190 16.97 -18.27 0.59
C PHE A 190 16.25 -18.76 -0.67
N ALA A 191 16.97 -18.90 -1.79
CA ALA A 191 16.38 -19.27 -3.08
C ALA A 191 15.61 -20.61 -3.02
N GLU A 192 16.14 -21.62 -2.33
CA GLU A 192 15.53 -22.95 -2.20
C GLU A 192 14.23 -22.94 -1.36
N HIS A 193 14.06 -21.93 -0.51
CA HIS A 193 12.94 -21.76 0.42
C HIS A 193 11.97 -20.66 0.00
N PHE A 194 12.07 -20.21 -1.25
CA PHE A 194 11.25 -19.14 -1.81
C PHE A 194 10.48 -19.64 -3.03
N ASN A 195 9.19 -19.30 -3.12
CA ASN A 195 8.38 -19.51 -4.31
C ASN A 195 7.59 -18.26 -4.66
N MET A 196 7.36 -18.02 -5.95
CA MET A 196 6.52 -16.93 -6.45
C MET A 196 5.32 -17.49 -7.22
N LEU A 197 4.13 -17.10 -6.81
CA LEU A 197 2.86 -17.40 -7.45
C LEU A 197 2.29 -16.14 -8.10
N VAL A 198 2.02 -16.21 -9.40
CA VAL A 198 1.34 -15.16 -10.16
C VAL A 198 -0.05 -15.64 -10.54
N ILE A 199 -1.07 -15.08 -9.91
CA ILE A 199 -2.47 -15.40 -10.16
C ILE A 199 -2.99 -14.47 -11.27
N ASP A 200 -3.06 -14.97 -12.49
CA ASP A 200 -3.46 -14.20 -13.67
C ASP A 200 -4.98 -14.23 -13.88
N ASN A 201 -5.67 -13.26 -13.28
CA ASN A 201 -7.10 -13.03 -13.50
C ASN A 201 -7.41 -12.52 -14.91
N GLY A 202 -6.42 -12.00 -15.64
CA GLY A 202 -6.56 -11.51 -17.01
C GLY A 202 -6.54 -12.63 -18.05
N ARG A 203 -5.85 -13.74 -17.74
CA ARG A 203 -5.55 -14.85 -18.66
C ARG A 203 -4.85 -14.38 -19.93
N THR A 204 -3.93 -13.45 -19.75
CA THR A 204 -3.18 -12.81 -20.84
C THR A 204 -1.70 -13.14 -20.82
N LEU A 205 -1.19 -13.70 -19.71
CA LEU A 205 0.21 -14.11 -19.60
C LEU A 205 0.44 -15.48 -20.25
N ASP A 206 1.63 -15.62 -20.85
CA ASP A 206 2.13 -16.91 -21.34
C ASP A 206 2.63 -17.74 -20.14
N ALA A 207 1.72 -18.52 -19.55
CA ALA A 207 1.99 -19.26 -18.33
C ALA A 207 3.08 -20.32 -18.50
N GLU A 208 3.15 -20.99 -19.65
CA GLU A 208 4.16 -22.03 -19.93
C GLU A 208 5.56 -21.41 -19.98
N LYS A 209 5.71 -20.29 -20.69
CA LYS A 209 6.99 -19.60 -20.82
C LYS A 209 7.46 -18.94 -19.53
N LEU A 210 6.53 -18.38 -18.76
CA LEU A 210 6.86 -17.61 -17.56
C LEU A 210 7.00 -18.47 -16.32
N SER A 211 6.39 -19.65 -16.27
CA SER A 211 6.57 -20.60 -15.17
C SER A 211 7.91 -21.32 -15.23
N GLY A 212 8.32 -21.92 -14.11
CA GLY A 212 9.55 -22.68 -13.97
C GLY A 212 10.50 -22.07 -12.94
N ASN A 213 11.29 -22.95 -12.33
CA ASN A 213 12.25 -22.65 -11.25
C ASN A 213 11.64 -21.76 -10.15
N HIS A 214 10.85 -22.35 -9.24
CA HIS A 214 10.20 -21.64 -8.13
C HIS A 214 9.22 -20.51 -8.50
N VAL A 215 8.96 -20.25 -9.79
CA VAL A 215 7.93 -19.33 -10.26
C VAL A 215 6.80 -20.12 -10.93
N SER A 216 5.55 -19.83 -10.56
CA SER A 216 4.37 -20.41 -11.19
C SER A 216 3.38 -19.31 -11.60
N VAL A 217 2.97 -19.32 -12.86
CA VAL A 217 1.93 -18.43 -13.39
C VAL A 217 0.66 -19.24 -13.59
N ILE A 218 -0.44 -18.80 -12.97
CA ILE A 218 -1.68 -19.56 -12.86
C ILE A 218 -2.84 -18.76 -13.47
N PRO A 219 -3.37 -19.18 -14.63
CA PRO A 219 -4.59 -18.61 -15.18
C PRO A 219 -5.77 -18.74 -14.20
N ASN A 220 -6.49 -17.64 -13.98
CA ASN A 220 -7.59 -17.55 -13.02
C ASN A 220 -8.82 -16.86 -13.62
N ASN A 221 -10.01 -17.15 -13.09
CA ASN A 221 -11.19 -16.34 -13.41
C ASN A 221 -11.01 -14.91 -12.87
N ASN A 222 -11.66 -13.92 -13.46
CA ASN A 222 -11.62 -12.56 -12.92
C ASN A 222 -12.49 -12.43 -11.67
N VAL A 223 -11.89 -12.71 -10.52
CA VAL A 223 -12.53 -12.65 -9.20
C VAL A 223 -12.05 -11.44 -8.38
N GLY A 224 -11.42 -10.47 -9.05
CA GLY A 224 -10.84 -9.29 -8.43
C GLY A 224 -9.62 -9.59 -7.56
N GLY A 225 -9.13 -8.58 -6.85
CA GLY A 225 -7.96 -8.69 -5.97
C GLY A 225 -8.18 -9.70 -4.86
N ALA A 226 -9.33 -9.65 -4.18
CA ALA A 226 -9.60 -10.51 -3.03
C ALA A 226 -9.57 -12.00 -3.41
N GLY A 227 -10.20 -12.37 -4.53
CA GLY A 227 -10.21 -13.76 -4.99
C GLY A 227 -8.86 -14.23 -5.52
N GLY A 228 -8.10 -13.37 -6.20
CA GLY A 228 -6.75 -13.72 -6.66
C GLY A 228 -5.78 -13.94 -5.50
N PHE A 229 -5.75 -13.03 -4.53
CA PHE A 229 -4.94 -13.21 -3.32
C PHE A 229 -5.38 -14.42 -2.51
N THR A 230 -6.69 -14.69 -2.43
CA THR A 230 -7.22 -15.90 -1.77
C THR A 230 -6.74 -17.17 -2.47
N ARG A 231 -6.72 -17.21 -3.81
CA ARG A 231 -6.13 -18.34 -4.55
C ARG A 231 -4.65 -18.52 -4.22
N GLY A 232 -3.89 -17.42 -4.17
CA GLY A 232 -2.49 -17.42 -3.74
C GLY A 232 -2.30 -17.96 -2.32
N MET A 233 -3.15 -17.57 -1.38
CA MET A 233 -3.16 -18.09 -0.01
C MET A 233 -3.41 -19.61 0.00
N ILE A 234 -4.44 -20.10 -0.70
CA ILE A 234 -4.76 -21.53 -0.75
C ILE A 234 -3.60 -22.32 -1.34
N MET A 235 -3.03 -21.86 -2.44
CA MET A 235 -1.90 -22.53 -3.08
C MET A 235 -0.65 -22.55 -2.19
N ALA A 236 -0.41 -21.49 -1.41
CA ALA A 236 0.67 -21.50 -0.42
C ALA A 236 0.42 -22.53 0.70
N MET A 237 -0.83 -22.70 1.15
CA MET A 237 -1.20 -23.73 2.13
C MET A 237 -1.03 -25.15 1.58
N ASP A 238 -1.31 -25.35 0.30
CA ASP A 238 -1.22 -26.64 -0.41
C ASP A 238 0.21 -27.00 -0.84
N GLN A 239 1.15 -26.06 -0.78
CA GLN A 239 2.52 -26.27 -1.24
C GLN A 239 3.24 -27.38 -0.45
N HIS A 240 4.18 -28.05 -1.11
CA HIS A 240 5.12 -28.98 -0.48
C HIS A 240 6.58 -28.61 -0.81
N PRO A 241 7.45 -28.37 0.19
CA PRO A 241 7.17 -28.28 1.62
C PRO A 241 6.17 -27.15 1.95
N LYS A 242 5.44 -27.32 3.05
CA LYS A 242 4.37 -26.43 3.45
C LYS A 242 4.91 -25.02 3.72
N ALA A 243 4.32 -24.02 3.07
CA ALA A 243 4.67 -22.63 3.30
C ALA A 243 4.47 -22.26 4.78
N THR A 244 5.44 -21.56 5.37
CA THR A 244 5.29 -20.98 6.71
C THR A 244 4.64 -19.61 6.64
N ASN A 245 4.89 -18.88 5.54
CA ASN A 245 4.46 -17.51 5.35
C ASN A 245 4.08 -17.25 3.88
N VAL A 246 3.08 -16.41 3.68
CA VAL A 246 2.73 -15.86 2.36
C VAL A 246 2.94 -14.34 2.36
N LEU A 247 3.73 -13.83 1.43
CA LEU A 247 3.91 -12.41 1.15
C LEU A 247 2.97 -12.01 0.02
N LEU A 248 1.91 -11.28 0.35
CA LEU A 248 1.03 -10.68 -0.64
C LEU A 248 1.66 -9.39 -1.17
N MET A 249 1.62 -9.23 -2.49
CA MET A 249 2.18 -8.07 -3.18
C MET A 249 1.37 -7.72 -4.43
N ASP A 250 1.10 -6.44 -4.64
CA ASP A 250 0.43 -5.93 -5.85
C ASP A 250 1.29 -6.17 -7.10
N ASP A 251 0.65 -6.22 -8.27
CA ASP A 251 1.32 -6.48 -9.55
C ASP A 251 1.94 -5.20 -10.15
N ASP A 252 1.31 -4.04 -9.97
CA ASP A 252 1.69 -2.74 -10.54
C ASP A 252 2.60 -1.90 -9.62
N VAL A 253 3.54 -2.57 -8.96
CA VAL A 253 4.54 -1.96 -8.06
C VAL A 253 5.95 -2.08 -8.63
N ALA A 254 6.82 -1.16 -8.21
CA ALA A 254 8.26 -1.41 -8.26
C ALA A 254 8.74 -2.02 -6.95
N VAL A 255 9.39 -3.18 -7.08
CA VAL A 255 9.81 -4.03 -5.97
C VAL A 255 11.26 -3.73 -5.60
N SER A 256 11.55 -3.67 -4.30
CA SER A 256 12.92 -3.84 -3.78
C SER A 256 13.14 -5.33 -3.47
N PRO A 257 13.97 -6.07 -4.23
CA PRO A 257 14.25 -7.47 -3.90
C PRO A 257 14.91 -7.60 -2.53
N GLU A 258 15.67 -6.59 -2.10
CA GLU A 258 16.27 -6.55 -0.77
C GLU A 258 15.21 -6.48 0.35
N SER A 259 14.06 -5.80 0.15
CA SER A 259 12.97 -5.85 1.14
C SER A 259 12.44 -7.27 1.35
N ILE A 260 12.37 -8.08 0.29
CA ILE A 260 11.95 -9.50 0.36
C ILE A 260 13.00 -10.32 1.10
N LYS A 261 14.30 -10.16 0.77
CA LYS A 261 15.41 -10.82 1.46
C LYS A 261 15.41 -10.49 2.96
N ARG A 262 15.31 -9.21 3.32
CA ARG A 262 15.23 -8.77 4.72
C ARG A 262 14.01 -9.32 5.44
N THR A 263 12.88 -9.44 4.75
CA THR A 263 11.67 -10.08 5.31
C THR A 263 11.92 -11.55 5.63
N TYR A 264 12.55 -12.31 4.71
CA TYR A 264 12.93 -13.70 4.96
C TYR A 264 13.89 -13.85 6.15
N ARG A 265 14.98 -13.07 6.19
CA ARG A 265 15.95 -13.09 7.30
C ARG A 265 15.31 -12.68 8.63
N LEU A 266 14.39 -11.71 8.60
CA LEU A 266 13.64 -11.28 9.77
C LEU A 266 12.78 -12.43 10.31
N LEU A 267 12.04 -13.14 9.45
CA LEU A 267 11.24 -14.30 9.82
C LEU A 267 12.08 -15.40 10.50
N GLN A 268 13.28 -15.69 9.97
CA GLN A 268 14.19 -16.68 10.57
C GLN A 268 14.62 -16.30 12.00
N LEU A 269 14.73 -15.00 12.28
CA LEU A 269 15.20 -14.48 13.57
C LEU A 269 14.07 -14.11 14.56
N LEU A 270 12.78 -14.21 14.19
CA LEU A 270 11.69 -13.75 15.05
C LEU A 270 11.66 -14.50 16.40
N LYS A 271 11.48 -13.74 17.49
CA LYS A 271 11.10 -14.33 18.78
C LYS A 271 9.72 -14.98 18.65
N ASP A 272 9.48 -16.03 19.45
CA ASP A 272 8.18 -16.73 19.48
C ASP A 272 6.99 -15.80 19.76
N GLU A 273 7.20 -14.72 20.52
CA GLU A 273 6.20 -13.69 20.79
C GLU A 273 5.62 -13.05 19.52
N TYR A 274 6.38 -13.03 18.42
CA TYR A 274 6.06 -12.39 17.15
C TYR A 274 5.83 -13.39 16.00
N LYS A 275 5.79 -14.71 16.28
CA LYS A 275 5.60 -15.74 15.23
C LYS A 275 4.30 -15.60 14.42
N ASP A 276 3.27 -15.02 15.04
CA ASP A 276 1.95 -14.76 14.45
C ASP A 276 1.82 -13.29 13.96
N ALA A 277 2.91 -12.52 13.94
CA ALA A 277 2.89 -11.12 13.51
C ALA A 277 2.77 -10.99 11.99
N PHE A 278 2.07 -9.96 11.54
CA PHE A 278 2.09 -9.54 10.14
C PHE A 278 3.26 -8.59 9.94
N ILE A 279 4.09 -8.84 8.93
CA ILE A 279 5.14 -7.90 8.53
C ILE A 279 4.59 -7.07 7.37
N SER A 280 4.50 -5.75 7.58
CA SER A 280 3.96 -4.82 6.58
C SER A 280 5.06 -3.93 6.03
N GLY A 281 5.13 -3.86 4.71
CA GLY A 281 6.05 -2.99 3.98
C GLY A 281 5.41 -1.63 3.72
N ALA A 282 6.21 -0.58 3.81
CA ALA A 282 5.80 0.77 3.48
C ALA A 282 5.49 0.89 1.98
N MET A 283 4.34 1.48 1.65
CA MET A 283 4.05 1.97 0.32
C MET A 283 4.69 3.34 0.13
N LEU A 284 5.73 3.40 -0.70
CA LEU A 284 6.33 4.64 -1.16
C LEU A 284 5.58 5.12 -2.40
N ASN A 285 5.43 6.44 -2.51
CA ASN A 285 4.79 7.08 -3.64
C ASN A 285 5.68 6.94 -4.89
N TYR A 286 5.20 6.28 -5.94
CA TYR A 286 5.98 6.06 -7.16
C TYR A 286 6.37 7.36 -7.88
N GLU A 287 5.51 8.38 -7.82
CA GLU A 287 5.75 9.67 -8.51
C GLU A 287 6.71 10.58 -7.75
N ILE A 288 6.73 10.49 -6.41
CA ILE A 288 7.57 11.32 -5.54
C ILE A 288 8.86 10.59 -5.14
N GLY A 289 8.90 9.26 -5.19
CA GLY A 289 10.09 8.45 -4.93
C GLY A 289 10.46 8.31 -3.46
N ASP A 290 10.61 9.39 -2.70
CA ASP A 290 11.07 9.33 -1.30
C ASP A 290 9.97 9.52 -0.25
N GLU A 291 8.72 9.70 -0.67
CA GLU A 291 7.59 9.85 0.24
C GLU A 291 7.00 8.47 0.62
N GLN A 292 7.04 8.12 1.91
CA GLN A 292 6.21 7.05 2.45
C GLN A 292 4.78 7.57 2.59
N TRP A 293 3.84 6.93 1.90
CA TRP A 293 2.42 7.25 2.02
C TRP A 293 1.78 6.53 3.22
N GLU A 294 2.01 5.22 3.34
CA GLU A 294 1.39 4.38 4.36
C GLU A 294 2.20 3.09 4.58
N ASP A 295 2.30 2.61 5.82
CA ASP A 295 2.83 1.28 6.15
C ASP A 295 1.80 0.42 6.91
N LEU A 296 0.86 1.07 7.62
CA LEU A 296 -0.32 0.48 8.23
C LEU A 296 -1.51 1.43 8.10
N GLY A 297 -2.70 0.85 7.99
CA GLY A 297 -3.96 1.58 8.02
C GLY A 297 -4.77 1.26 9.28
N TYR A 298 -5.76 2.10 9.57
CA TYR A 298 -6.78 1.80 10.56
C TYR A 298 -8.16 2.32 10.13
N MET A 299 -9.21 1.68 10.64
CA MET A 299 -10.57 2.17 10.44
C MET A 299 -10.94 3.21 11.52
N THR A 300 -11.32 4.42 11.08
CA THR A 300 -11.73 5.52 11.97
C THR A 300 -13.10 5.26 12.59
N PRO A 301 -13.45 5.92 13.72
CA PRO A 301 -14.80 5.88 14.28
C PRO A 301 -15.90 6.30 13.29
N GLU A 302 -15.58 7.18 12.36
CA GLU A 302 -16.49 7.65 11.32
C GLU A 302 -16.67 6.64 10.18
N GLY A 303 -15.87 5.56 10.12
CA GLY A 303 -15.96 4.54 9.08
C GLY A 303 -15.15 4.84 7.81
N THR A 304 -14.00 5.50 7.95
CA THR A 304 -13.07 5.78 6.84
C THR A 304 -11.74 5.06 7.03
N PHE A 305 -11.13 4.63 5.93
CA PHE A 305 -9.74 4.16 5.90
C PHE A 305 -8.79 5.34 6.11
N CYS A 306 -7.81 5.18 7.01
CA CYS A 306 -6.86 6.24 7.34
C CYS A 306 -5.49 5.63 7.63
N PRO A 307 -4.38 6.21 7.14
CA PRO A 307 -3.06 5.74 7.49
C PRO A 307 -2.80 5.97 8.98
N VAL A 308 -2.09 5.04 9.60
CA VAL A 308 -1.69 5.11 11.01
C VAL A 308 -0.64 6.21 11.23
N LYS A 309 0.28 6.36 10.28
CA LYS A 309 1.33 7.37 10.27
C LYS A 309 0.99 8.51 9.29
N PRO A 310 1.43 9.74 9.55
CA PRO A 310 1.40 10.78 8.51
C PRO A 310 2.36 10.40 7.36
N PRO A 311 2.24 11.06 6.19
CA PRO A 311 3.26 10.95 5.15
C PRO A 311 4.64 11.37 5.65
N LEU A 312 5.69 10.64 5.25
CA LEU A 312 7.07 10.87 5.70
C LEU A 312 8.02 10.99 4.49
N ARG A 313 9.08 11.79 4.61
CA ARG A 313 10.12 11.92 3.58
C ARG A 313 11.34 11.12 4.00
N LEU A 314 11.55 9.98 3.38
CA LEU A 314 12.57 9.01 3.77
C LEU A 314 14.00 9.42 3.43
N THR A 315 14.18 10.57 2.78
CA THR A 315 15.48 11.26 2.65
C THR A 315 15.80 12.17 3.84
N LYS A 316 14.84 12.41 4.74
CA LYS A 316 15.06 13.16 5.99
C LYS A 316 15.34 12.22 7.14
N PHE A 317 16.47 12.43 7.82
CA PHE A 317 16.90 11.57 8.92
C PHE A 317 15.90 11.56 10.10
N GLU A 318 15.35 12.72 10.46
CA GLU A 318 14.34 12.84 11.53
C GLU A 318 13.08 11.99 11.24
N ASP A 319 12.67 11.89 9.97
CA ASP A 319 11.53 11.06 9.56
C ASP A 319 11.87 9.56 9.68
N LEU A 320 13.12 9.15 9.47
CA LEU A 320 13.58 7.77 9.69
C LEU A 320 13.46 7.38 11.17
N ILE A 321 13.90 8.27 12.06
CA ILE A 321 13.81 8.08 13.52
C ILE A 321 12.34 8.06 13.95
N PHE A 322 11.54 9.00 13.47
CA PHE A 322 10.10 9.07 13.77
C PHE A 322 9.37 7.80 13.31
N ASN A 323 9.64 7.31 12.09
CA ASN A 323 9.04 6.11 11.53
C ASN A 323 9.30 4.86 12.40
N GLU A 324 10.49 4.81 13.00
CA GLU A 324 10.92 3.72 13.87
C GLU A 324 10.32 3.79 15.28
N LEU A 325 10.13 4.99 15.81
CA LEU A 325 9.62 5.19 17.17
C LEU A 325 8.11 5.37 17.26
N PHE A 326 7.40 5.52 16.13
CA PHE A 326 5.97 5.79 16.11
C PHE A 326 5.17 4.74 16.89
N LYS A 327 4.34 5.19 17.83
CA LYS A 327 3.45 4.34 18.62
C LYS A 327 1.99 4.68 18.32
N PRO A 328 1.23 3.78 17.68
CA PRO A 328 -0.18 4.02 17.40
C PRO A 328 -0.99 4.27 18.69
N MET A 329 -1.98 5.16 18.60
CA MET A 329 -2.86 5.45 19.72
C MET A 329 -3.76 4.25 20.06
N LYS A 330 -4.25 4.18 21.31
CA LYS A 330 -5.06 3.05 21.78
C LYS A 330 -6.30 2.80 20.92
N PHE A 331 -6.94 3.84 20.40
CA PHE A 331 -8.13 3.67 19.54
C PHE A 331 -7.77 3.13 18.15
N MET A 332 -6.63 3.55 17.57
CA MET A 332 -6.14 3.04 16.29
C MET A 332 -5.89 1.52 16.39
N LYS A 333 -5.16 1.08 17.44
CA LYS A 333 -4.78 -0.33 17.68
C LYS A 333 -5.93 -1.33 17.65
N LYS A 334 -7.16 -0.90 17.91
CA LYS A 334 -8.34 -1.79 17.91
C LYS A 334 -8.77 -2.24 16.52
N GLN A 335 -8.42 -1.48 15.49
CA GLN A 335 -8.94 -1.65 14.13
C GLN A 335 -7.86 -1.36 13.08
N MET A 336 -6.59 -1.70 13.38
CA MET A 336 -5.49 -1.58 12.42
C MET A 336 -5.43 -2.76 11.47
N TYR A 337 -4.89 -2.52 10.29
CA TYR A 337 -4.63 -3.53 9.28
C TYR A 337 -3.35 -3.19 8.50
N ALA A 338 -2.84 -4.19 7.79
CA ALA A 338 -1.80 -4.04 6.79
C ALA A 338 -2.44 -4.32 5.43
N ALA A 339 -2.19 -3.44 4.46
CA ALA A 339 -2.71 -3.62 3.12
C ALA A 339 -1.82 -4.55 2.30
N TRP A 340 -2.38 -5.14 1.25
CA TRP A 340 -1.74 -6.25 0.53
C TRP A 340 -0.79 -5.83 -0.61
N TRP A 341 -0.43 -4.56 -0.70
CA TRP A 341 0.68 -4.13 -1.57
C TRP A 341 2.02 -4.75 -1.14
N TYR A 342 2.19 -4.98 0.17
CA TYR A 342 3.31 -5.72 0.76
C TYR A 342 2.93 -6.17 2.18
N CYS A 343 2.37 -7.37 2.31
CA CYS A 343 1.98 -7.93 3.60
C CYS A 343 2.38 -9.40 3.71
N CYS A 344 3.32 -9.69 4.62
CA CYS A 344 3.73 -11.05 4.93
C CYS A 344 2.89 -11.59 6.10
N ILE A 345 2.15 -12.67 5.83
CA ILE A 345 1.17 -13.28 6.71
C ILE A 345 1.63 -14.71 7.03
N PRO A 346 1.75 -15.10 8.31
CA PRO A 346 1.99 -16.49 8.69
C PRO A 346 0.83 -17.38 8.24
N VAL A 347 1.12 -18.54 7.64
CA VAL A 347 0.08 -19.47 7.18
C VAL A 347 -0.81 -19.94 8.34
N SER A 348 -0.24 -20.09 9.54
CA SER A 348 -0.99 -20.39 10.77
C SER A 348 -2.11 -19.38 11.06
N MET A 349 -1.94 -18.11 10.68
CA MET A 349 -2.95 -17.07 10.85
C MET A 349 -4.12 -17.25 9.89
N ILE A 350 -3.85 -17.71 8.67
CA ILE A 350 -4.87 -18.01 7.66
C ILE A 350 -5.69 -19.21 8.12
N GLU A 351 -5.02 -20.30 8.50
CA GLU A 351 -5.67 -21.53 8.97
C GLU A 351 -6.54 -21.29 10.21
N ARG A 352 -6.07 -20.48 11.15
CA ARG A 352 -6.81 -20.17 12.38
C ARG A 352 -8.01 -19.26 12.16
N ASN A 353 -7.93 -18.31 11.23
CA ASN A 353 -8.95 -17.27 11.09
C ASN A 353 -9.89 -17.49 9.89
N GLY A 354 -9.53 -18.37 8.95
CA GLY A 354 -10.22 -18.55 7.68
C GLY A 354 -9.79 -17.52 6.63
N LEU A 355 -10.13 -17.78 5.38
CA LEU A 355 -9.76 -16.97 4.22
C LEU A 355 -10.50 -15.60 4.18
N PRO A 356 -10.09 -14.68 3.30
CA PRO A 356 -10.78 -13.40 3.08
C PRO A 356 -12.25 -13.55 2.70
N LEU A 357 -13.05 -12.48 2.84
CA LEU A 357 -14.42 -12.46 2.34
C LEU A 357 -14.47 -12.39 0.80
N PRO A 358 -15.48 -12.98 0.14
CA PRO A 358 -15.63 -12.99 -1.33
C PRO A 358 -16.14 -11.65 -1.88
N VAL A 359 -15.37 -10.60 -1.63
CA VAL A 359 -15.54 -9.30 -2.28
C VAL A 359 -14.70 -9.26 -3.56
N PHE A 360 -14.85 -8.21 -4.38
CA PHE A 360 -14.06 -8.09 -5.62
C PHE A 360 -12.74 -7.36 -5.35
N VAL A 361 -12.83 -6.13 -4.85
CA VAL A 361 -11.71 -5.27 -4.46
C VAL A 361 -12.16 -4.37 -3.30
N ARG A 362 -11.20 -3.86 -2.52
CA ARG A 362 -11.38 -3.01 -1.33
C ARG A 362 -11.97 -3.73 -0.12
N CYS A 363 -11.41 -3.37 1.03
CA CYS A 363 -11.82 -3.81 2.37
C CYS A 363 -11.49 -5.27 2.69
N ASP A 364 -11.05 -6.06 1.73
CA ASP A 364 -10.56 -7.43 1.87
C ASP A 364 -9.34 -7.51 2.81
N ASP A 365 -8.33 -6.68 2.55
CA ASP A 365 -7.14 -6.53 3.38
C ASP A 365 -7.45 -6.04 4.79
N ALA A 366 -8.27 -4.99 4.90
CA ALA A 366 -8.64 -4.37 6.15
C ALA A 366 -9.50 -5.29 7.01
N GLU A 367 -10.48 -5.97 6.40
CA GLU A 367 -11.31 -6.97 7.06
C GLU A 367 -10.44 -8.09 7.62
N PHE A 368 -9.59 -8.67 6.78
CA PHE A 368 -8.73 -9.78 7.19
C PHE A 368 -7.78 -9.38 8.32
N GLY A 369 -7.11 -8.23 8.20
CA GLY A 369 -6.20 -7.71 9.21
C GLY A 369 -6.88 -7.44 10.55
N VAL A 370 -8.02 -6.76 10.54
CA VAL A 370 -8.78 -6.45 11.77
C VAL A 370 -9.41 -7.69 12.39
N ARG A 371 -9.90 -8.64 11.58
CA ARG A 371 -10.42 -9.93 12.06
C ARG A 371 -9.33 -10.76 12.74
N CYS A 372 -8.13 -10.78 12.16
CA CYS A 372 -7.00 -11.56 12.66
C CYS A 372 -6.39 -10.99 13.96
N GLN A 373 -6.50 -9.68 14.19
CA GLN A 373 -5.88 -8.96 15.32
C GLN A 373 -4.40 -9.34 15.55
N PRO A 374 -3.54 -9.34 14.51
CA PRO A 374 -2.15 -9.72 14.67
C PRO A 374 -1.35 -8.64 15.41
N LYS A 375 -0.15 -9.01 15.87
CA LYS A 375 0.90 -8.00 16.07
C LYS A 375 1.38 -7.53 14.69
N PHE A 376 1.72 -6.26 14.57
CA PHE A 376 2.28 -5.72 13.34
C PHE A 376 3.76 -5.40 13.53
N ILE A 377 4.56 -5.77 12.53
CA ILE A 377 5.95 -5.36 12.39
C ILE A 377 6.04 -4.47 11.15
N THR A 378 6.45 -3.22 11.34
CA THR A 378 6.89 -2.33 10.27
C THR A 378 8.27 -1.80 10.60
N MET A 379 9.14 -1.65 9.61
CA MET A 379 10.54 -1.25 9.78
C MET A 379 10.99 -0.43 8.56
N ASN A 380 11.94 0.48 8.76
CA ASN A 380 12.67 1.10 7.65
C ASN A 380 13.25 0.02 6.72
N SER A 381 13.43 0.39 5.46
CA SER A 381 13.92 -0.47 4.37
C SER A 381 13.02 -1.64 3.92
N LEU A 382 11.84 -1.82 4.52
CA LEU A 382 10.81 -2.74 4.02
C LEU A 382 9.79 -1.93 3.24
N CYS A 383 9.85 -1.97 1.91
CA CYS A 383 8.98 -1.15 1.09
C CYS A 383 8.76 -1.67 -0.34
N ILE A 384 7.76 -1.08 -0.98
CA ILE A 384 7.58 -1.06 -2.44
C ILE A 384 7.26 0.36 -2.89
N TRP A 385 7.35 0.64 -4.19
CA TRP A 385 6.82 1.87 -4.77
C TRP A 385 5.54 1.59 -5.53
N HIS A 386 4.49 2.34 -5.21
CA HIS A 386 3.18 2.20 -5.81
C HIS A 386 2.65 3.56 -6.31
N MET A 387 2.00 3.56 -7.47
CA MET A 387 1.17 4.67 -7.93
C MET A 387 0.20 5.18 -6.83
N SER A 388 0.19 6.50 -6.62
CA SER A 388 -0.65 7.13 -5.61
C SER A 388 -2.16 6.93 -5.86
N PHE A 389 -2.95 6.93 -4.79
CA PHE A 389 -4.41 6.74 -4.88
C PHE A 389 -5.13 7.85 -5.66
N HIS A 390 -4.54 9.05 -5.72
CA HIS A 390 -5.12 10.18 -6.46
C HIS A 390 -5.18 9.94 -7.97
N LEU A 391 -4.18 9.25 -8.53
CA LEU A 391 -4.13 8.86 -9.94
C LEU A 391 -5.18 7.81 -10.33
N ARG A 392 -5.61 7.02 -9.34
CA ARG A 392 -6.44 5.83 -9.54
C ARG A 392 -7.86 5.98 -8.99
N TYR A 393 -8.32 7.20 -8.73
CA TYR A 393 -9.67 7.43 -8.20
C TYR A 393 -10.75 6.87 -9.14
N ASN A 394 -11.59 5.97 -8.61
CA ASN A 394 -12.70 5.39 -9.35
C ASN A 394 -13.96 5.35 -8.47
N PRO A 395 -15.06 6.05 -8.83
CA PRO A 395 -16.30 6.00 -8.06
C PRO A 395 -16.88 4.59 -7.88
N ALA A 396 -16.71 3.68 -8.84
CA ALA A 396 -17.15 2.29 -8.68
C ALA A 396 -16.41 1.58 -7.53
N VAL A 397 -15.18 2.00 -7.23
CA VAL A 397 -14.41 1.51 -6.09
C VAL A 397 -14.84 2.26 -4.82
N GLU A 398 -14.79 3.59 -4.84
CA GLU A 398 -14.91 4.40 -3.61
C GLU A 398 -16.34 4.68 -3.14
N ARG A 399 -17.34 4.56 -4.02
CA ARG A 399 -18.76 4.79 -3.71
C ARG A 399 -19.56 3.51 -3.70
N TYR A 400 -19.24 2.56 -4.58
CA TYR A 400 -19.91 1.27 -4.61
C TYR A 400 -19.21 0.21 -3.74
N GLN A 401 -17.97 -0.20 -4.08
CA GLN A 401 -17.28 -1.28 -3.35
C GLN A 401 -17.04 -0.96 -1.88
N THR A 402 -16.47 0.22 -1.58
CA THR A 402 -16.16 0.63 -0.20
C THR A 402 -17.40 0.63 0.70
N VAL A 403 -18.52 1.18 0.22
CA VAL A 403 -19.78 1.22 0.97
C VAL A 403 -20.33 -0.20 1.19
N ARG A 404 -20.42 -0.99 0.11
CA ARG A 404 -20.96 -2.35 0.17
C ARG A 404 -20.13 -3.25 1.08
N ASN A 405 -18.83 -3.28 0.85
CA ASN A 405 -17.92 -4.26 1.44
C ASN A 405 -17.70 -3.99 2.93
N THR A 406 -17.63 -2.73 3.38
CA THR A 406 -17.51 -2.41 4.81
C THR A 406 -18.74 -2.86 5.62
N MET A 407 -19.94 -2.70 5.06
CA MET A 407 -21.18 -3.16 5.70
C MET A 407 -21.28 -4.69 5.73
N ILE A 408 -20.89 -5.37 4.63
CA ILE A 408 -20.76 -6.83 4.58
C ILE A 408 -19.75 -7.32 5.63
N ALA A 409 -18.55 -6.73 5.66
CA ALA A 409 -17.49 -7.10 6.58
C ALA A 409 -17.93 -6.94 8.04
N GLN A 410 -18.51 -5.79 8.41
CA GLN A 410 -18.98 -5.57 9.79
C GLN A 410 -20.07 -6.58 10.18
N SER A 411 -21.01 -6.86 9.28
CA SER A 411 -22.12 -7.77 9.56
C SER A 411 -21.71 -9.25 9.58
N THR A 412 -20.65 -9.61 8.86
CA THR A 412 -20.19 -11.01 8.71
C THR A 412 -19.18 -11.37 9.78
N THR A 413 -18.14 -10.55 9.97
CA THR A 413 -16.98 -10.91 10.80
C THR A 413 -16.82 -10.06 12.05
N GLY A 414 -17.65 -9.03 12.22
CA GLY A 414 -17.45 -8.02 13.26
C GLY A 414 -16.30 -7.07 12.92
N PHE A 415 -16.00 -6.89 11.63
CA PHE A 415 -15.03 -5.89 11.19
C PHE A 415 -15.38 -4.50 11.71
N ALA A 416 -14.40 -3.84 12.32
CA ALA A 416 -14.47 -2.46 12.77
C ALA A 416 -15.76 -2.11 13.56
N LEU A 417 -16.02 -2.82 14.67
CA LEU A 417 -17.21 -2.61 15.53
C LEU A 417 -17.31 -1.20 16.13
N HIS A 418 -16.23 -0.42 16.14
CA HIS A 418 -16.22 0.95 16.64
C HIS A 418 -16.44 2.00 15.55
N SER A 419 -16.78 1.56 14.33
CA SER A 419 -16.96 2.42 13.17
C SER A 419 -18.42 2.49 12.71
N ASP A 420 -18.89 3.69 12.37
CA ASP A 420 -20.26 3.94 11.91
C ASP A 420 -20.37 3.99 10.38
N PHE A 421 -20.55 2.82 9.76
CA PHE A 421 -20.73 2.74 8.30
C PHE A 421 -22.07 3.33 7.81
N MET A 422 -23.07 3.49 8.69
CA MET A 422 -24.32 4.18 8.31
C MET A 422 -24.11 5.69 8.22
N TYR A 423 -23.33 6.25 9.16
CA TYR A 423 -22.86 7.63 9.07
C TYR A 423 -22.08 7.83 7.78
N GLN A 424 -21.14 6.94 7.45
CA GLN A 424 -20.33 7.11 6.25
C GLN A 424 -21.12 6.96 4.94
N LEU A 425 -22.08 6.03 4.88
CA LEU A 425 -23.04 5.96 3.76
C LEU A 425 -23.76 7.30 3.58
N HIS A 426 -24.31 7.85 4.66
CA HIS A 426 -25.00 9.15 4.64
C HIS A 426 -24.09 10.28 4.17
N ASN A 427 -22.86 10.32 4.68
CA ASN A 427 -21.88 11.34 4.36
C ASN A 427 -21.45 11.26 2.89
N ASN A 428 -21.19 10.06 2.35
CA ASN A 428 -20.85 9.84 0.95
C ASN A 428 -21.97 10.30 0.01
N ILE A 429 -23.22 9.91 0.27
CA ILE A 429 -24.37 10.35 -0.54
C ILE A 429 -24.47 11.88 -0.52
N ARG A 430 -24.45 12.50 0.67
CA ARG A 430 -24.58 13.96 0.78
C ARG A 430 -23.40 14.71 0.16
N LEU A 431 -22.19 14.17 0.25
CA LEU A 431 -21.00 14.78 -0.35
C LEU A 431 -21.13 14.84 -1.88
N GLU A 432 -21.54 13.74 -2.51
CA GLU A 432 -21.75 13.70 -3.96
C GLU A 432 -22.91 14.61 -4.37
N LEU A 433 -24.05 14.56 -3.67
CA LEU A 433 -25.19 15.43 -3.95
C LEU A 433 -24.85 16.93 -3.86
N LYS A 434 -24.07 17.34 -2.86
CA LYS A 434 -23.62 18.75 -2.72
C LYS A 434 -22.75 19.22 -3.89
N LYS A 435 -22.12 18.29 -4.61
CA LYS A 435 -21.26 18.52 -5.78
C LYS A 435 -21.91 18.08 -7.09
N PHE A 436 -23.23 17.90 -7.11
CA PHE A 436 -24.02 17.48 -8.27
C PHE A 436 -23.54 16.15 -8.91
N GLY A 437 -22.86 15.30 -8.12
CA GLY A 437 -22.38 13.98 -8.57
C GLY A 437 -23.47 12.92 -8.41
N TYR A 438 -24.61 13.10 -9.07
CA TYR A 438 -25.79 12.28 -8.85
C TYR A 438 -25.56 10.80 -9.15
N GLU A 439 -24.87 10.48 -10.24
CA GLU A 439 -24.48 9.11 -10.60
C GLU A 439 -23.68 8.44 -9.47
N ASN A 440 -22.74 9.17 -8.88
CA ASN A 440 -21.89 8.66 -7.81
C ASN A 440 -22.67 8.50 -6.49
N ALA A 441 -23.70 9.32 -6.25
CA ALA A 441 -24.62 9.14 -5.12
C ALA A 441 -25.50 7.90 -5.32
N GLU A 442 -25.97 7.65 -6.54
CA GLU A 442 -26.73 6.44 -6.89
C GLU A 442 -25.90 5.17 -6.74
N LEU A 443 -24.59 5.21 -7.01
CA LEU A 443 -23.68 4.10 -6.72
C LEU A 443 -23.64 3.71 -5.23
N CYS A 444 -23.74 4.69 -4.32
CA CYS A 444 -23.82 4.39 -2.88
C CYS A 444 -25.13 3.67 -2.53
N LEU A 445 -26.23 4.01 -3.21
CA LEU A 445 -27.53 3.36 -3.02
C LEU A 445 -27.54 1.95 -3.61
N ASP A 446 -27.00 1.77 -4.81
CA ASP A 446 -26.79 0.46 -5.42
C ASP A 446 -25.98 -0.47 -4.49
N ALA A 447 -24.92 0.05 -3.87
CA ALA A 447 -24.12 -0.69 -2.89
C ALA A 447 -24.91 -1.08 -1.64
N PHE A 448 -25.70 -0.15 -1.11
CA PHE A 448 -26.52 -0.40 0.08
C PHE A 448 -27.63 -1.41 -0.20
N GLU A 449 -28.27 -1.33 -1.36
CA GLU A 449 -29.26 -2.29 -1.83
C GLU A 449 -28.66 -3.68 -2.04
N ASP A 450 -27.46 -3.78 -2.63
CA ASP A 450 -26.75 -5.05 -2.81
C ASP A 450 -26.34 -5.69 -1.47
N TYR A 451 -25.92 -4.89 -0.48
CA TYR A 451 -25.71 -5.38 0.88
C TYR A 451 -27.00 -5.99 1.48
N MET A 452 -28.16 -5.36 1.24
CA MET A 452 -29.45 -5.84 1.74
C MET A 452 -29.97 -7.11 1.04
N LYS A 453 -29.36 -7.56 -0.07
CA LYS A 453 -29.65 -8.86 -0.69
C LYS A 453 -29.16 -10.05 0.15
N GLY A 454 -28.24 -9.82 1.09
CA GLY A 454 -27.78 -10.80 2.06
C GLY A 454 -26.66 -11.74 1.58
N PRO A 455 -26.13 -12.60 2.47
CA PRO A 455 -24.92 -13.38 2.22
C PRO A 455 -25.05 -14.41 1.10
N LYS A 456 -26.26 -14.93 0.83
CA LYS A 456 -26.49 -15.87 -0.29
C LYS A 456 -26.25 -15.23 -1.65
N PHE A 457 -26.49 -13.93 -1.77
CA PHE A 457 -26.19 -13.19 -2.99
C PHE A 457 -24.68 -12.96 -3.12
N ILE A 458 -24.01 -12.59 -2.04
CA ILE A 458 -22.57 -12.32 -2.02
C ILE A 458 -21.73 -13.60 -2.20
N GLY A 459 -22.20 -14.75 -1.72
CA GLY A 459 -21.54 -16.04 -1.91
C GLY A 459 -21.63 -16.59 -3.35
N GLN A 460 -22.38 -15.95 -4.24
CA GLN A 460 -22.40 -16.30 -5.66
C GLN A 460 -21.30 -15.55 -6.42
N PRO A 461 -20.86 -16.01 -7.62
CA PRO A 461 -19.86 -15.34 -8.44
C PRO A 461 -20.40 -14.05 -9.11
N VAL A 462 -20.98 -13.15 -8.33
CA VAL A 462 -21.61 -11.89 -8.76
C VAL A 462 -20.68 -10.70 -8.61
N ALA A 463 -19.55 -10.87 -7.93
CA ALA A 463 -18.64 -9.79 -7.54
C ALA A 463 -18.12 -8.99 -8.75
N GLU A 464 -17.69 -9.68 -9.81
CA GLU A 464 -17.24 -9.07 -11.07
C GLU A 464 -18.38 -8.31 -11.76
N ARG A 465 -19.51 -8.97 -12.00
CA ARG A 465 -20.67 -8.38 -12.67
C ARG A 465 -21.13 -7.10 -11.96
N CYS A 466 -21.28 -7.16 -10.64
CA CYS A 466 -21.62 -6.02 -9.80
C CYS A 466 -20.65 -4.85 -9.98
N PHE A 467 -19.35 -5.13 -9.99
CA PHE A 467 -18.34 -4.09 -10.21
C PHE A 467 -18.37 -3.51 -11.62
N MET A 468 -18.59 -4.34 -12.64
CA MET A 468 -18.73 -3.90 -14.03
C MET A 468 -19.98 -3.03 -14.21
N ASP A 469 -21.10 -3.39 -13.59
CA ASP A 469 -22.33 -2.60 -13.63
C ASP A 469 -22.13 -1.25 -12.94
N ALA A 470 -21.46 -1.21 -11.79
CA ALA A 470 -21.07 0.05 -11.13
C ALA A 470 -20.15 0.90 -12.01
N ASN A 471 -19.19 0.29 -12.72
CA ASN A 471 -18.31 1.01 -13.65
C ASN A 471 -19.05 1.56 -14.88
N LYS A 472 -20.13 0.93 -15.32
CA LYS A 472 -20.97 1.45 -16.41
C LYS A 472 -21.87 2.60 -15.96
N LYS A 473 -22.33 2.57 -14.70
CA LYS A 473 -23.23 3.57 -14.11
C LYS A 473 -22.52 4.81 -13.56
N LYS A 474 -21.22 4.74 -13.27
CA LYS A 474 -20.46 5.89 -12.77
C LYS A 474 -20.47 7.05 -13.75
N GLU A 475 -20.22 8.25 -13.25
CA GLU A 475 -20.04 9.44 -14.07
C GLU A 475 -18.98 9.22 -15.17
N ARG A 476 -19.35 9.54 -16.42
CA ARG A 476 -18.45 9.42 -17.56
C ARG A 476 -17.57 10.66 -17.68
N LEU A 477 -16.26 10.45 -17.62
CA LEU A 477 -15.27 11.48 -17.91
C LEU A 477 -14.93 11.47 -19.40
N VAL A 478 -14.67 12.66 -19.96
CA VAL A 478 -14.26 12.87 -21.35
C VAL A 478 -12.90 13.59 -21.40
N PRO A 479 -12.10 13.38 -22.46
CA PRO A 479 -10.90 14.17 -22.71
C PRO A 479 -11.13 15.68 -22.65
N LEU A 480 -10.11 16.46 -22.25
CA LEU A 480 -10.26 17.91 -21.98
C LEU A 480 -10.66 18.75 -23.21
N ASP A 481 -10.30 18.31 -24.42
CA ASP A 481 -10.72 18.93 -25.68
C ASP A 481 -12.22 18.77 -25.90
N GLU A 482 -12.72 17.55 -25.71
CA GLU A 482 -14.15 17.24 -25.75
C GLU A 482 -14.91 17.95 -24.61
N LEU A 483 -14.35 18.00 -23.41
CA LEU A 483 -14.89 18.77 -22.29
C LEU A 483 -15.05 20.25 -22.64
N SER A 484 -14.03 20.85 -23.28
CA SER A 484 -14.05 22.25 -23.71
C SER A 484 -15.14 22.51 -24.75
N ARG A 485 -15.39 21.54 -25.65
CA ARG A 485 -16.49 21.61 -26.62
C ARG A 485 -17.85 21.58 -25.92
N GLN A 486 -18.06 20.61 -25.02
CA GLN A 486 -19.30 20.49 -24.24
C GLN A 486 -19.57 21.74 -23.38
N ALA A 487 -18.52 22.32 -22.78
CA ALA A 487 -18.63 23.55 -22.00
C ALA A 487 -19.17 24.73 -22.84
N LYS A 488 -18.66 24.89 -24.07
CA LYS A 488 -19.14 25.92 -25.00
C LYS A 488 -20.59 25.69 -25.44
N GLU A 489 -20.95 24.44 -25.74
CA GLU A 489 -22.32 24.05 -26.11
C GLU A 489 -23.32 24.35 -24.96
N LEU A 490 -22.88 24.23 -23.71
CA LEU A 490 -23.66 24.59 -22.51
C LEU A 490 -23.61 26.09 -22.16
N GLY A 491 -22.99 26.93 -22.98
CA GLY A 491 -22.93 28.38 -22.79
C GLY A 491 -21.85 28.88 -21.82
N LEU A 492 -20.86 28.05 -21.48
CA LEU A 492 -19.69 28.43 -20.66
C LEU A 492 -18.59 29.03 -21.56
N ALA A 493 -18.87 30.15 -22.22
CA ALA A 493 -18.00 30.72 -23.24
C ALA A 493 -16.63 31.19 -22.71
N ASP A 494 -16.53 31.52 -21.43
CA ASP A 494 -15.32 31.96 -20.74
C ASP A 494 -14.50 30.81 -20.13
N PHE A 495 -14.97 29.57 -20.21
CA PHE A 495 -14.20 28.40 -19.77
C PHE A 495 -13.13 28.03 -20.79
N ASP A 496 -11.87 28.09 -20.37
CA ASP A 496 -10.72 27.61 -21.14
C ASP A 496 -9.83 26.72 -20.26
N VAL A 497 -9.68 25.46 -20.67
CA VAL A 497 -8.82 24.48 -20.00
C VAL A 497 -7.36 24.98 -19.89
N LYS A 498 -6.89 25.80 -20.83
CA LYS A 498 -5.52 26.34 -20.84
C LYS A 498 -5.26 27.33 -19.70
N LEU A 499 -6.33 27.87 -19.10
CA LEU A 499 -6.24 28.81 -17.98
C LEU A 499 -6.38 28.11 -16.62
N LEU A 500 -6.51 26.78 -16.60
CA LEU A 500 -6.61 26.02 -15.36
C LEU A 500 -5.23 25.76 -14.77
N ASP A 501 -5.14 25.98 -13.46
CA ASP A 501 -3.99 25.60 -12.65
C ASP A 501 -4.45 24.85 -11.37
N ARG A 502 -3.49 24.31 -10.62
CA ARG A 502 -3.80 23.59 -9.37
C ARG A 502 -4.36 24.49 -8.27
N GLN A 503 -4.00 25.78 -8.23
CA GLN A 503 -4.51 26.69 -7.22
C GLN A 503 -6.01 26.97 -7.40
N LEU A 504 -6.44 27.12 -8.65
CA LEU A 504 -7.85 27.27 -9.01
C LEU A 504 -8.61 25.97 -8.73
N LEU A 505 -8.03 24.83 -9.10
CA LEU A 505 -8.67 23.52 -8.96
C LEU A 505 -8.83 23.13 -7.48
N ASP A 506 -7.72 23.08 -6.75
CA ASP A 506 -7.68 22.62 -5.35
C ASP A 506 -8.09 23.73 -4.36
N GLY A 507 -8.27 24.95 -4.85
CA GLY A 507 -8.67 26.11 -4.08
C GLY A 507 -10.06 26.00 -3.47
N ASN A 508 -10.22 26.60 -2.30
CA ASN A 508 -11.52 26.81 -1.66
C ASN A 508 -11.63 28.25 -1.18
N LYS A 509 -12.86 28.76 -1.10
CA LYS A 509 -13.14 30.10 -0.55
C LYS A 509 -13.64 29.97 0.89
N GLU A 510 -13.26 30.93 1.72
CA GLU A 510 -13.79 31.00 3.07
C GLU A 510 -15.30 31.21 3.06
N ARG A 511 -15.97 30.66 4.08
CA ARG A 511 -17.41 30.78 4.28
C ARG A 511 -17.68 31.26 5.70
N SER A 512 -18.56 32.24 5.82
CA SER A 512 -19.10 32.68 7.10
C SER A 512 -19.88 31.56 7.78
N ARG A 513 -20.07 31.65 9.10
CA ARG A 513 -20.85 30.66 9.86
C ARG A 513 -22.28 30.48 9.32
N VAL A 514 -22.91 31.59 8.90
CA VAL A 514 -24.24 31.58 8.29
C VAL A 514 -24.22 30.84 6.94
N GLN A 515 -23.24 31.12 6.09
CA GLN A 515 -23.10 30.44 4.79
C GLN A 515 -22.91 28.93 4.98
N ARG A 516 -22.06 28.51 5.93
CA ARG A 516 -21.85 27.09 6.27
C ARG A 516 -23.16 26.42 6.71
N LEU A 517 -23.95 27.09 7.55
CA LEU A 517 -25.23 26.59 8.00
C LEU A 517 -26.22 26.45 6.83
N VAL A 518 -26.32 27.46 5.97
CA VAL A 518 -27.19 27.41 4.78
C VAL A 518 -26.76 26.29 3.84
N ASP A 519 -25.46 26.14 3.53
CA ASP A 519 -24.94 25.05 2.70
C ASP A 519 -25.29 23.68 3.29
N TYR A 520 -25.14 23.54 4.60
CA TYR A 520 -25.42 22.29 5.31
C TYR A 520 -26.92 21.97 5.34
N ILE A 521 -27.79 22.97 5.52
CA ILE A 521 -29.24 22.76 5.56
C ILE A 521 -29.82 22.51 4.17
N THR A 522 -29.27 23.17 3.15
CA THR A 522 -29.83 23.15 1.79
C THR A 522 -29.13 22.20 0.84
N ASP A 523 -28.02 21.57 1.23
CA ASP A 523 -27.18 20.74 0.36
C ASP A 523 -26.89 21.45 -0.99
N ASN A 524 -26.36 22.68 -0.89
CA ASN A 524 -26.09 23.57 -2.02
C ASN A 524 -27.35 24.04 -2.79
N GLY A 525 -28.42 24.36 -2.05
CA GLY A 525 -29.66 24.90 -2.62
C GLY A 525 -30.53 23.87 -3.34
N GLN A 526 -30.49 22.62 -2.90
CA GLN A 526 -31.26 21.50 -3.47
C GLN A 526 -32.27 20.90 -2.47
N ARG A 527 -32.08 21.15 -1.17
CA ARG A 527 -32.88 20.62 -0.06
C ARG A 527 -33.63 21.74 0.65
N LEU A 528 -34.94 21.55 0.88
CA LEU A 528 -35.87 22.48 1.55
C LEU A 528 -36.04 23.84 0.86
N VAL A 529 -34.96 24.61 0.71
CA VAL A 529 -34.91 25.87 -0.03
C VAL A 529 -34.10 25.62 -1.30
N THR A 530 -34.79 25.62 -2.43
CA THR A 530 -34.22 25.28 -3.73
C THR A 530 -33.85 26.54 -4.51
N GLY A 531 -32.79 26.46 -5.32
CA GLY A 531 -32.40 27.53 -6.22
C GLY A 531 -31.48 27.01 -7.32
N SER A 532 -31.77 27.39 -8.57
CA SER A 532 -31.02 26.94 -9.75
C SER A 532 -29.53 27.26 -9.64
N GLY A 533 -29.18 28.35 -8.95
CA GLY A 533 -27.82 28.89 -8.94
C GLY A 533 -27.49 29.60 -10.25
N LYS A 534 -26.27 30.14 -10.37
CA LYS A 534 -25.78 30.82 -11.59
C LYS A 534 -24.30 30.57 -11.82
N GLY A 535 -23.90 30.55 -13.10
CA GLY A 535 -22.53 30.36 -13.53
C GLY A 535 -21.94 29.00 -13.12
N TYR A 536 -20.63 28.88 -13.26
CA TYR A 536 -19.89 27.65 -12.99
C TYR A 536 -18.80 27.81 -11.93
N ALA A 537 -18.29 26.67 -11.49
CA ALA A 537 -17.06 26.51 -10.72
C ALA A 537 -16.25 25.34 -11.27
N VAL A 538 -14.93 25.39 -11.12
CA VAL A 538 -14.03 24.28 -11.46
C VAL A 538 -13.58 23.61 -10.17
N ILE A 539 -13.63 22.28 -10.10
CA ILE A 539 -13.26 21.50 -8.91
C ILE A 539 -12.57 20.20 -9.30
N PRO A 540 -11.75 19.58 -8.43
CA PRO A 540 -11.15 18.29 -8.72
C PRO A 540 -12.21 17.19 -8.70
N VAL A 541 -12.01 16.16 -9.53
CA VAL A 541 -12.85 14.96 -9.58
C VAL A 541 -12.73 14.09 -8.32
N VAL A 542 -11.71 14.32 -7.49
CA VAL A 542 -11.42 13.50 -6.29
C VAL A 542 -12.62 13.44 -5.34
N GLY A 543 -12.99 12.23 -4.94
CA GLY A 543 -14.25 11.98 -4.22
C GLY A 543 -14.39 12.74 -2.90
N TRP A 544 -13.29 12.92 -2.17
CA TRP A 544 -13.25 13.48 -0.82
C TRP A 544 -13.29 15.01 -0.77
N ALA A 545 -13.00 15.68 -1.88
CA ALA A 545 -12.97 17.14 -1.91
C ALA A 545 -14.37 17.72 -1.67
N TYR A 546 -14.47 18.74 -0.83
CA TYR A 546 -15.67 19.56 -0.66
C TYR A 546 -15.32 21.05 -0.70
N PRO A 547 -15.03 21.62 -1.90
CA PRO A 547 -14.69 23.03 -2.10
C PRO A 547 -15.94 23.92 -2.01
N ALA A 548 -16.60 23.84 -0.87
CA ALA A 548 -17.93 24.37 -0.63
C ALA A 548 -18.05 25.89 -0.84
N GLY A 549 -16.99 26.66 -0.59
CA GLY A 549 -16.99 28.11 -0.82
C GLY A 549 -16.97 28.48 -2.30
N VAL A 550 -16.44 27.60 -3.15
CA VAL A 550 -16.36 27.82 -4.60
C VAL A 550 -17.65 27.38 -5.30
N ILE A 551 -18.22 26.25 -4.88
CA ILE A 551 -19.40 25.66 -5.51
C ILE A 551 -20.74 26.25 -5.05
N ARG A 552 -20.75 26.99 -3.92
CA ARG A 552 -21.98 27.57 -3.36
C ARG A 552 -22.65 28.49 -4.36
N GLY A 553 -23.94 28.24 -4.61
CA GLY A 553 -24.77 29.08 -5.48
C GLY A 553 -24.48 28.94 -6.98
N LYS A 554 -23.62 27.98 -7.36
CA LYS A 554 -23.36 27.65 -8.77
C LYS A 554 -24.45 26.77 -9.35
N HIS A 555 -24.67 26.91 -10.66
CA HIS A 555 -25.56 26.04 -11.42
C HIS A 555 -24.78 24.86 -12.03
N THR A 556 -23.55 25.12 -12.48
CA THR A 556 -22.71 24.14 -13.17
C THR A 556 -21.39 23.93 -12.42
N LEU A 557 -20.87 22.72 -12.43
CA LEU A 557 -19.55 22.38 -11.93
C LEU A 557 -18.77 21.67 -13.03
N VAL A 558 -17.63 22.21 -13.41
CA VAL A 558 -16.68 21.52 -14.28
C VAL A 558 -15.74 20.75 -13.38
N VAL A 559 -15.77 19.42 -13.45
CA VAL A 559 -14.91 18.55 -12.65
C VAL A 559 -13.74 18.07 -13.48
N ILE A 560 -12.53 18.18 -12.93
CA ILE A 560 -11.29 17.87 -13.65
C ILE A 560 -10.53 16.77 -12.92
N ASP A 561 -10.18 15.73 -13.67
CA ASP A 561 -9.07 14.86 -13.34
C ASP A 561 -7.79 15.45 -13.93
N TRP A 562 -7.01 16.10 -13.06
CA TRP A 562 -5.78 16.76 -13.47
C TRP A 562 -4.77 15.77 -14.07
N TYR A 563 -4.67 14.59 -13.46
CA TYR A 563 -3.61 13.65 -13.79
C TYR A 563 -3.92 12.88 -15.07
N ASN A 564 -5.16 12.41 -15.22
CA ASN A 564 -5.59 11.66 -16.40
C ASN A 564 -6.03 12.56 -17.56
N ARG A 565 -6.02 13.89 -17.38
CA ARG A 565 -6.43 14.88 -18.38
C ARG A 565 -7.81 14.58 -18.96
N VAL A 566 -8.77 14.34 -18.08
CA VAL A 566 -10.18 14.13 -18.40
C VAL A 566 -11.05 14.94 -17.43
N GLY A 567 -12.33 15.09 -17.74
CA GLY A 567 -13.26 15.77 -16.85
C GLY A 567 -14.72 15.53 -17.22
N ALA A 568 -15.62 16.15 -16.49
CA ALA A 568 -17.06 16.13 -16.76
C ALA A 568 -17.71 17.46 -16.37
N ILE A 569 -18.93 17.68 -16.85
CA ILE A 569 -19.73 18.84 -16.49
C ILE A 569 -20.95 18.34 -15.73
N ARG A 570 -21.09 18.81 -14.49
CA ARG A 570 -22.24 18.51 -13.63
C ARG A 570 -23.16 19.71 -13.57
N THR A 571 -24.44 19.48 -13.76
CA THR A 571 -25.46 20.52 -13.71
C THR A 571 -26.38 20.27 -12.55
N LYS A 572 -26.70 21.32 -11.78
CA LYS A 572 -27.64 21.20 -10.67
C LYS A 572 -29.01 20.77 -11.17
N ASP A 573 -29.48 19.67 -10.62
CA ASP A 573 -30.79 19.09 -10.88
C ASP A 573 -31.49 18.82 -9.54
N VAL A 574 -32.47 19.67 -9.23
CA VAL A 574 -33.23 19.59 -7.98
C VAL A 574 -34.17 18.39 -7.98
N ASP A 575 -34.74 18.04 -9.13
CA ASP A 575 -35.68 16.92 -9.24
C ASP A 575 -34.95 15.60 -9.06
N ARG A 576 -33.80 15.42 -9.73
CA ARG A 576 -32.94 14.25 -9.54
C ARG A 576 -32.42 14.15 -8.10
N TYR A 577 -32.10 15.28 -7.45
CA TYR A 577 -31.77 15.30 -6.03
C TYR A 577 -32.93 14.73 -5.17
N GLN A 578 -34.17 15.16 -5.41
CA GLN A 578 -35.33 14.68 -4.66
C GLN A 578 -35.60 13.18 -4.90
N GLU A 579 -35.43 12.71 -6.14
CA GLU A 579 -35.56 11.30 -6.48
C GLU A 579 -34.55 10.42 -5.73
N ILE A 580 -33.28 10.83 -5.73
CA ILE A 580 -32.21 10.11 -5.01
C ILE A 580 -32.46 10.13 -3.50
N MET A 581 -32.88 11.26 -2.94
CA MET A 581 -33.21 11.33 -1.52
C MET A 581 -34.44 10.47 -1.19
N LYS A 582 -35.47 10.43 -2.05
CA LYS A 582 -36.63 9.54 -1.87
C LYS A 582 -36.21 8.07 -1.89
N ARG A 583 -35.35 7.68 -2.84
CA ARG A 583 -34.74 6.34 -2.91
C ARG A 583 -33.99 6.01 -1.61
N TYR A 584 -33.11 6.90 -1.16
CA TYR A 584 -32.35 6.72 0.08
C TYR A 584 -33.26 6.55 1.32
N HIS A 585 -34.30 7.36 1.49
CA HIS A 585 -35.22 7.22 2.62
C HIS A 585 -36.00 5.90 2.59
N ARG A 586 -36.42 5.45 1.40
CA ARG A 586 -37.05 4.13 1.21
C ARG A 586 -36.08 3.02 1.63
N ASP A 587 -34.84 3.06 1.17
CA ASP A 587 -33.84 2.03 1.45
C ASP A 587 -33.48 2.02 2.95
N LEU A 588 -33.39 3.19 3.59
CA LEU A 588 -33.21 3.30 5.03
C LEU A 588 -34.39 2.71 5.82
N SER A 589 -35.63 2.93 5.37
CA SER A 589 -36.82 2.36 6.00
C SER A 589 -36.81 0.83 5.89
N HIS A 590 -36.51 0.31 4.70
CA HIS A 590 -36.37 -1.12 4.44
C HIS A 590 -35.27 -1.75 5.30
N TYR A 591 -34.07 -1.17 5.32
CA TYR A 591 -32.96 -1.63 6.16
C TYR A 591 -33.33 -1.64 7.64
N LYS A 592 -33.91 -0.57 8.17
CA LYS A 592 -34.30 -0.50 9.59
C LYS A 592 -35.26 -1.62 9.98
N SER A 593 -36.18 -1.99 9.08
CA SER A 593 -37.12 -3.10 9.33
C SER A 593 -36.46 -4.49 9.34
N ARG A 594 -35.33 -4.66 8.64
CA ARG A 594 -34.64 -5.97 8.47
C ARG A 594 -33.25 -6.04 9.09
N LYS A 595 -32.76 -4.99 9.74
CA LYS A 595 -31.36 -4.88 10.22
C LYS A 595 -30.92 -6.09 11.04
N LYS A 596 -31.70 -6.49 12.04
CA LYS A 596 -31.36 -7.61 12.92
C LYS A 596 -31.30 -8.94 12.16
N GLU A 597 -32.28 -9.17 11.28
CA GLU A 597 -32.35 -10.35 10.42
C GLU A 597 -31.12 -10.42 9.49
N LEU A 598 -30.78 -9.32 8.80
CA LEU A 598 -29.64 -9.23 7.91
C LEU A 598 -28.32 -9.48 8.65
N GLN A 599 -28.11 -8.83 9.79
CA GLN A 599 -26.91 -9.02 10.62
C GLN A 599 -26.77 -10.46 11.09
N GLN A 600 -27.87 -11.11 11.49
CA GLN A 600 -27.87 -12.51 11.87
C GLN A 600 -27.53 -13.42 10.69
N GLN A 601 -28.12 -13.19 9.51
CA GLN A 601 -27.82 -13.96 8.30
C GLN A 601 -26.34 -13.88 7.92
N TYR A 602 -25.77 -12.68 7.87
CA TYR A 602 -24.35 -12.50 7.57
C TYR A 602 -23.44 -13.17 8.60
N SER A 603 -23.73 -12.98 9.90
CA SER A 603 -22.96 -13.61 10.98
C SER A 603 -22.99 -15.14 10.90
N GLN A 604 -24.14 -15.74 10.58
CA GLN A 604 -24.28 -17.19 10.38
C GLN A 604 -23.55 -17.69 9.14
N ALA A 605 -23.43 -16.87 8.10
CA ALA A 605 -22.72 -17.22 6.87
C ALA A 605 -21.19 -17.14 7.00
N ARG A 606 -20.66 -16.52 8.06
CA ARG A 606 -19.22 -16.33 8.28
C ARG A 606 -18.42 -17.60 8.04
N ALA A 607 -18.75 -18.68 8.75
CA ALA A 607 -17.99 -19.92 8.70
C ALA A 607 -17.91 -20.51 7.29
N HIS A 608 -18.96 -20.34 6.48
CA HIS A 608 -18.97 -20.78 5.09
C HIS A 608 -18.17 -19.83 4.19
N LEU A 609 -18.42 -18.52 4.24
CA LEU A 609 -17.82 -17.51 3.36
C LEU A 609 -16.30 -17.34 3.57
N THR A 610 -15.77 -17.71 4.73
CA THR A 610 -14.32 -17.71 5.01
C THR A 610 -13.71 -19.11 4.95
N SER A 611 -14.46 -20.14 4.56
CA SER A 611 -13.95 -21.51 4.48
C SER A 611 -13.14 -21.73 3.21
N GLU A 612 -12.13 -22.58 3.32
CA GLU A 612 -11.40 -23.09 2.17
C GLU A 612 -12.30 -23.82 1.18
N SER A 613 -13.24 -24.65 1.67
CA SER A 613 -14.19 -25.37 0.81
C SER A 613 -15.05 -24.46 -0.06
N PHE A 614 -15.51 -23.33 0.48
CA PHE A 614 -16.24 -22.33 -0.29
C PHE A 614 -15.36 -21.71 -1.37
N TRP A 615 -14.13 -21.34 -1.02
CA TRP A 615 -13.23 -20.69 -1.97
C TRP A 615 -12.74 -21.62 -3.06
N ARG A 616 -12.49 -22.90 -2.78
CA ARG A 616 -12.13 -23.88 -3.81
C ARG A 616 -13.23 -24.05 -4.85
N ASP A 617 -14.50 -24.12 -4.41
CA ASP A 617 -15.66 -24.15 -5.29
C ASP A 617 -15.84 -22.83 -6.06
N TYR A 618 -15.79 -21.69 -5.36
CA TYR A 618 -15.94 -20.35 -5.94
C TYR A 618 -14.87 -20.04 -7.00
N LEU A 619 -13.63 -20.49 -6.77
CA LEU A 619 -12.49 -20.33 -7.68
C LEU A 619 -12.41 -21.45 -8.73
N GLN A 620 -13.27 -22.46 -8.66
CA GLN A 620 -13.28 -23.62 -9.54
C GLN A 620 -11.94 -24.38 -9.54
N MET A 621 -11.26 -24.45 -8.40
CA MET A 621 -9.92 -25.05 -8.29
C MET A 621 -9.94 -26.57 -8.52
N ASP A 622 -11.01 -27.25 -8.09
CA ASP A 622 -11.13 -28.72 -8.22
C ASP A 622 -11.51 -29.17 -9.64
N ALA A 623 -11.96 -28.25 -10.50
CA ALA A 623 -12.27 -28.54 -11.90
C ALA A 623 -11.01 -28.61 -12.79
N VAL A 624 -9.88 -28.03 -12.34
CA VAL A 624 -8.62 -27.94 -13.12
C VAL A 624 -7.73 -29.18 -12.93
N ALA A 625 -8.00 -30.04 -11.94
CA ALA A 625 -7.21 -31.26 -11.72
C ALA A 625 -7.58 -32.44 -12.66
N LYS A 626 -8.40 -32.21 -13.69
CA LYS A 626 -8.94 -33.26 -14.56
C LYS A 626 -8.61 -33.17 -16.05
N ASP A 627 -7.81 -32.20 -16.48
CA ASP A 627 -7.36 -32.08 -17.88
C ASP A 627 -5.85 -32.28 -18.01
#